data_AF-A0A3N5ZDD9-F1
#
_entry.id   AF-A0A3N5ZDD9-F1
#
_cell.length_a   1.000
_cell.length_b   1.000
_cell.length_c   1.000
_cell.angle_alpha   90.00
_cell.angle_beta   90.00
_cell.angle_gamma   90.00
#
_symmetry.space_group_name_H-M   'P 1'
#
loop_
_entity.id
_entity.type
_entity.pdbx_description
1 polymer ?
#
loop_
_entity_poly.entity_id
_entity_poly.type
_entity_poly.pdbx_seq_one_letter_code
_entity_poly.pdbx_strand_id
1 'polypeptide(L)'
;MGKSVVKSSLFCVFVLIVVCSVGQCGEDVHYVKSNGGDDSITNDGLSWATAKKRIQTAMYSAEAGDQVWVCGGPYVVGDSVVVKSGVALYGGFEGVE
;
A
#
# COMPACT_ATOMS: atom_id res chain seq x y z
N MET A 1 -21.23 -44.18 22.78
CA MET A 1 -20.86 -42.75 22.65
C MET A 1 -19.60 -42.62 21.79
N GLY A 2 -19.74 -42.36 20.49
CA GLY A 2 -18.60 -42.12 19.60
C GLY A 2 -17.99 -40.75 19.88
N LYS A 3 -16.68 -40.70 20.15
CA LYS A 3 -15.92 -39.45 20.20
C LYS A 3 -15.35 -39.21 18.82
N SER A 4 -16.09 -38.49 17.98
CA SER A 4 -15.61 -38.08 16.66
C SER A 4 -14.48 -37.06 16.83
N VAL A 5 -13.27 -37.49 16.48
CA VAL A 5 -12.08 -36.64 16.33
C VAL A 5 -12.24 -35.84 15.03
N VAL A 6 -12.89 -34.67 15.12
CA VAL A 6 -13.04 -33.70 14.02
C VAL A 6 -12.47 -32.34 14.43
N LYS A 7 -11.19 -32.30 14.83
CA LYS A 7 -10.52 -31.02 15.14
C LYS A 7 -9.10 -30.86 14.59
N SER A 8 -8.58 -31.86 13.86
CA SER A 8 -7.20 -31.80 13.32
C SER A 8 -7.13 -31.22 11.90
N SER A 9 -8.16 -31.42 11.08
CA SER A 9 -8.17 -30.97 9.67
C SER A 9 -8.37 -29.45 9.52
N LEU A 10 -9.02 -28.79 10.49
CA LEU A 10 -9.37 -27.37 10.42
C LEU A 10 -8.23 -26.44 10.90
N PHE A 11 -7.29 -26.95 11.70
CA PHE A 11 -6.14 -26.18 12.18
C PHE A 11 -5.06 -26.03 11.09
N CYS A 12 -4.87 -27.06 10.26
CA CYS A 12 -3.95 -26.99 9.12
C CYS A 12 -4.40 -25.98 8.05
N VAL A 13 -5.72 -25.84 7.84
CA VAL A 13 -6.28 -24.89 6.86
C VAL A 13 -6.15 -23.44 7.35
N PHE A 14 -6.28 -23.19 8.66
CA PHE A 14 -6.09 -21.85 9.23
C PHE A 14 -4.61 -21.41 9.20
N VAL A 15 -3.67 -22.35 9.43
CA VAL A 15 -2.22 -22.10 9.33
C VAL A 15 -1.78 -21.89 7.87
N LEU A 16 -2.40 -22.58 6.90
CA LEU A 16 -2.14 -22.39 5.46
C LEU A 16 -2.67 -21.05 4.93
N ILE A 17 -3.77 -20.51 5.47
CA ILE A 17 -4.30 -19.19 5.09
C ILE A 17 -3.46 -18.04 5.66
N VAL A 18 -2.80 -18.23 6.81
CA VAL A 18 -1.94 -17.20 7.44
C VAL A 18 -0.57 -17.09 6.75
N VAL A 19 -0.14 -18.10 5.98
CA VAL A 19 1.17 -18.10 5.26
C VAL A 19 1.10 -17.42 3.88
N CYS A 20 -0.10 -17.06 3.39
CA CYS A 20 -0.26 -16.34 2.12
C CYS A 20 -0.07 -14.81 2.23
N SER A 21 0.36 -14.29 3.39
CA SER A 21 0.95 -12.96 3.48
C SER A 21 2.42 -13.01 3.04
N VAL A 22 2.67 -13.62 1.88
CA VAL A 22 3.93 -13.43 1.18
C VAL A 22 4.07 -11.93 0.99
N GLY A 23 5.13 -11.34 1.55
CA GLY A 23 5.56 -10.02 1.10
C GLY A 23 5.66 -10.11 -0.41
N GLN A 24 4.87 -9.29 -1.11
CA GLN A 24 4.97 -9.16 -2.55
C GLN A 24 6.42 -8.78 -2.83
N CYS A 25 7.19 -9.68 -3.44
CA CYS A 25 8.52 -9.35 -3.97
C CYS A 25 8.42 -8.63 -5.33
N GLY A 26 7.29 -7.94 -5.53
CA GLY A 26 7.03 -7.09 -6.67
C GLY A 26 7.15 -5.65 -6.24
N GLU A 27 7.61 -4.80 -7.14
CA GLU A 27 7.55 -3.35 -7.03
C GLU A 27 6.07 -2.93 -6.86
N ASP A 28 5.72 -2.39 -5.70
CA ASP A 28 4.39 -1.83 -5.46
C ASP A 28 4.36 -0.35 -5.90
N VAL A 29 3.18 0.10 -6.36
CA VAL A 29 2.95 1.50 -6.75
C VAL A 29 2.07 2.18 -5.72
N HIS A 30 2.60 3.23 -5.09
CA HIS A 30 1.90 4.06 -4.12
C HIS A 30 1.39 5.35 -4.77
N TYR A 31 0.08 5.52 -4.83
CA TYR A 31 -0.59 6.61 -5.52
C TYR A 31 -0.87 7.80 -4.59
N VAL A 32 -0.71 9.01 -5.11
CA VAL A 32 -0.88 10.25 -4.35
C VAL A 32 -1.77 11.25 -5.09
N LYS A 33 -2.82 11.75 -4.43
CA LYS A 33 -3.72 12.81 -4.93
C LYS A 33 -3.96 13.89 -3.89
N SER A 34 -3.67 15.15 -4.22
CA SER A 34 -3.93 16.25 -3.29
C SER A 34 -5.43 16.52 -3.08
N ASN A 35 -6.20 16.44 -4.17
CA ASN A 35 -7.65 16.52 -4.16
C ASN A 35 -8.27 15.11 -4.23
N GLY A 36 -9.12 14.78 -3.27
CA GLY A 36 -9.76 13.45 -3.19
C GLY A 36 -8.89 12.33 -2.61
N GLY A 37 -7.59 12.56 -2.38
CA GLY A 37 -6.76 11.63 -1.61
C GLY A 37 -6.95 11.76 -0.10
N ASP A 38 -6.61 10.70 0.63
CA ASP A 38 -6.86 10.57 2.06
C ASP A 38 -5.73 9.77 2.75
N ASP A 39 -5.26 10.22 3.91
CA ASP A 39 -4.13 9.61 4.62
C ASP A 39 -4.54 8.61 5.71
N SER A 40 -5.84 8.35 5.88
CA SER A 40 -6.36 7.37 6.84
C SER A 40 -5.89 5.94 6.55
N ILE A 41 -6.05 5.08 7.55
CA ILE A 41 -5.70 3.67 7.46
C ILE A 41 -6.59 2.89 6.47
N THR A 42 -7.77 3.41 6.12
CA THR A 42 -8.70 2.77 5.18
C THR A 42 -8.34 3.00 3.72
N ASN A 43 -7.47 3.97 3.43
CA ASN A 43 -6.94 4.20 2.08
C ASN A 43 -5.54 3.63 2.05
N ASP A 44 -5.36 2.47 1.42
CA ASP A 44 -4.06 1.81 1.35
C ASP A 44 -3.03 2.57 0.51
N GLY A 45 -3.48 3.40 -0.44
CA GLY A 45 -2.60 4.09 -1.38
C GLY A 45 -2.19 3.26 -2.58
N LEU A 46 -2.78 2.08 -2.81
CA LEU A 46 -2.39 1.15 -3.88
C LEU A 46 -3.23 1.29 -5.16
N SER A 47 -4.06 2.33 -5.23
CA SER A 47 -4.78 2.72 -6.44
C SER A 47 -5.08 4.22 -6.45
N TRP A 48 -5.47 4.78 -7.60
CA TRP A 48 -5.97 6.14 -7.68
C TRP A 48 -7.25 6.41 -6.89
N ALA A 49 -8.08 5.39 -6.65
CA ALA A 49 -9.31 5.50 -5.87
C ALA A 49 -9.05 5.55 -4.36
N THR A 50 -7.96 4.92 -3.92
CA THR A 50 -7.53 4.85 -2.52
C THR A 50 -6.23 5.63 -2.28
N ALA A 51 -5.93 6.60 -3.14
CA ALA A 51 -4.68 7.35 -3.15
C ALA A 51 -4.45 8.11 -1.84
N LYS A 52 -3.19 8.16 -1.39
CA LYS A 52 -2.80 8.99 -0.24
C LYS A 52 -2.92 10.48 -0.56
N LYS A 53 -3.17 11.29 0.46
CA LYS A 53 -3.27 12.74 0.27
C LYS A 53 -1.91 13.41 0.16
N ARG A 54 -0.94 12.95 0.96
CA ARG A 54 0.39 13.53 1.06
C ARG A 54 1.43 12.60 0.46
N ILE A 55 2.39 13.20 -0.27
CA ILE A 55 3.54 12.48 -0.83
C ILE A 55 4.33 11.79 0.29
N GLN A 56 4.48 12.45 1.45
CA GLN A 56 5.18 11.90 2.60
C GLN A 56 4.51 10.63 3.15
N THR A 57 3.17 10.56 3.18
CA THR A 57 2.45 9.37 3.65
C THR A 57 2.69 8.17 2.75
N ALA A 58 2.59 8.35 1.43
CA ALA A 58 2.92 7.30 0.46
C ALA A 58 4.40 6.89 0.54
N MET A 59 5.30 7.88 0.66
CA MET A 59 6.72 7.62 0.81
C MET A 59 7.02 6.83 2.08
N TYR A 60 6.30 7.02 3.20
CA TYR A 60 6.49 6.20 4.39
C TYR A 60 6.16 4.72 4.16
N SER A 61 5.14 4.41 3.37
CA SER A 61 4.76 3.05 3.01
C SER A 61 5.70 2.39 1.99
N ALA A 62 6.30 3.17 1.08
CA ALA A 62 7.09 2.63 -0.04
C ALA A 62 8.42 1.99 0.36
N GLU A 63 8.73 0.77 -0.04
CA GLU A 63 10.00 0.11 0.24
C GLU A 63 10.98 0.19 -0.96
N ALA A 64 12.25 -0.20 -0.75
CA ALA A 64 13.21 -0.18 -1.86
C ALA A 64 12.75 -1.11 -2.99
N GLY A 65 12.64 -0.57 -4.19
CA GLY A 65 12.02 -1.24 -5.33
C GLY A 65 10.66 -0.65 -5.70
N ASP A 66 9.98 0.05 -4.79
CA ASP A 66 8.64 0.61 -5.04
C ASP A 66 8.67 1.91 -5.84
N GLN A 67 7.49 2.27 -6.35
CA GLN A 67 7.25 3.55 -7.01
C GLN A 67 6.21 4.37 -6.25
N VAL A 68 6.36 5.69 -6.30
CA VAL A 68 5.35 6.65 -5.83
C VAL A 68 4.88 7.47 -7.02
N TRP A 69 3.60 7.37 -7.36
CA TRP A 69 2.97 8.06 -8.49
C TRP A 69 2.12 9.22 -8.00
N VAL A 70 2.50 10.45 -8.38
CA VAL A 70 1.87 11.68 -7.91
C VAL A 70 1.01 12.32 -9.01
N CYS A 71 -0.29 12.41 -8.75
CA CYS A 71 -1.22 13.17 -9.59
C CYS A 71 -0.75 14.62 -9.75
N GLY A 72 -0.93 15.20 -10.94
CA GLY A 72 -0.66 16.61 -11.17
C GLY A 72 -1.54 17.48 -10.26
N GLY A 73 -0.93 18.44 -9.59
CA GLY A 73 -1.65 19.38 -8.73
C GLY A 73 -0.77 19.98 -7.62
N PRO A 74 -1.31 20.94 -6.87
CA PRO A 74 -0.60 21.52 -5.75
C PRO A 74 -0.59 20.56 -4.55
N TYR A 75 0.55 20.43 -3.88
CA TYR A 75 0.70 19.67 -2.64
C TYR A 75 1.24 20.58 -1.54
N VAL A 76 0.58 20.55 -0.37
CA VAL A 76 1.08 21.23 0.82
C VAL A 76 2.09 20.32 1.49
N VAL A 77 3.34 20.77 1.51
CA VAL A 77 4.48 20.08 2.10
C VAL A 77 4.88 20.85 3.36
N GLY A 78 4.57 20.28 4.53
CA GLY A 78 4.89 20.89 5.83
C GLY A 78 6.34 20.68 6.26
N ASP A 79 6.89 19.52 5.90
CA ASP A 79 8.26 19.09 6.20
C ASP A 79 8.92 18.51 4.93
N SER A 80 10.25 18.39 4.95
CA SER A 80 10.98 17.76 3.84
C SER A 80 10.47 16.35 3.54
N VAL A 81 10.20 16.07 2.26
CA VAL A 81 9.91 14.70 1.78
C VAL A 81 11.24 14.02 1.48
N VAL A 82 11.58 12.99 2.26
CA VAL A 82 12.78 12.18 2.04
C VAL A 82 12.46 11.05 1.09
N VAL A 83 12.97 11.12 -0.14
CA VAL A 83 12.88 10.01 -1.09
C VAL A 83 13.84 8.90 -0.65
N LYS A 84 13.29 7.73 -0.31
CA LYS A 84 14.09 6.58 0.15
C LYS A 84 14.97 6.05 -0.98
N SER A 85 16.16 5.55 -0.63
CA SER A 85 17.03 4.88 -1.58
C SER A 85 16.31 3.68 -2.20
N GLY A 86 16.29 3.61 -3.53
CA GLY A 86 15.60 2.55 -4.26
C GLY A 86 14.10 2.78 -4.44
N VAL A 87 13.51 3.88 -3.94
CA VAL A 87 12.14 4.27 -4.27
C VAL A 87 12.15 5.25 -5.43
N ALA A 88 11.37 4.97 -6.46
CA ALA A 88 11.15 5.90 -7.56
C ALA A 88 10.02 6.87 -7.22
N LEU A 89 10.16 8.14 -7.61
CA LEU A 89 9.12 9.15 -7.46
C LEU A 89 8.82 9.77 -8.83
N TYR A 90 7.58 9.58 -9.29
CA TYR A 90 7.09 10.09 -10.56
C TYR A 90 5.92 11.03 -10.33
N GLY A 91 5.71 11.99 -11.22
CA GLY A 91 4.64 12.97 -11.06
C GLY A 91 4.13 13.56 -12.37
N GLY A 92 2.97 14.22 -12.28
CA GLY A 92 2.30 14.83 -13.43
C GLY A 92 1.20 13.96 -14.05
N PHE A 93 0.80 12.88 -13.36
CA PHE A 93 -0.28 11.98 -13.78
C PHE A 93 -1.65 12.66 -13.72
N GLU A 94 -2.61 12.18 -14.51
CA GLU A 94 -4.00 12.67 -14.47
C GLU A 94 -4.76 12.14 -13.24
N GLY A 95 -4.28 11.04 -12.65
CA GLY A 95 -4.91 10.43 -11.49
C GLY A 95 -6.05 9.48 -11.86
N VAL A 96 -6.05 8.94 -13.07
CA VAL A 96 -7.09 8.04 -13.59
C VAL A 96 -6.52 6.86 -14.37
N GLU A 97 -5.19 6.76 -14.45
CA GLU A 97 -4.43 5.72 -15.16
C GLU A 97 -4.69 4.29 -14.65
#